data_AF-A0A5E6XV32-F1
#
_entry.id   AF-A0A5E6XV32-F1
#
_cell.length_a   1.000
_cell.length_b   1.000
_cell.length_c   1.000
_cell.angle_alpha   90.00
_cell.angle_beta   90.00
_cell.angle_gamma   90.00
#
_symmetry.space_group_name_H-M   'P 1'
#
loop_
_entity.id
_entity.type
_entity.pdbx_description
1 polymer ?
#
loop_
_entity_poly.entity_id
_entity_poly.type
_entity_poly.pdbx_seq_one_letter_code
_entity_poly.pdbx_strand_id
1 'polypeptide(L)'
;MLAIPKGAKNPEDAYTFINYLLQPQVIAPVSDFVGYPNPNKDATELVDPAIRNNPNLYPTDAAMGTLYTLQPLPRDAERARTRAWTKIKSGT
;
A
#
# COMPACT_ATOMS: atom_id res chain seq x y z
N MET A 1 3.86 -1.48 -2.17
CA MET A 1 4.83 -1.17 -3.24
C MET A 1 6.23 -1.20 -2.63
N LEU A 2 7.18 -1.87 -3.25
CA LEU A 2 8.58 -1.92 -2.80
C LEU A 2 9.45 -1.18 -3.83
N ALA A 3 10.49 -0.48 -3.35
CA ALA A 3 11.43 0.24 -4.20
C ALA A 3 12.85 0.06 -3.65
N ILE A 4 13.83 -0.06 -4.55
CA ILE A 4 15.25 -0.14 -4.19
C ILE A 4 15.87 1.25 -4.42
N PRO A 5 16.37 1.94 -3.38
CA PRO A 5 17.07 3.21 -3.56
C PRO A 5 18.30 3.07 -4.47
N LYS A 6 18.57 4.07 -5.31
CA LYS A 6 19.72 4.07 -6.24
C LYS A 6 21.07 3.80 -5.56
N GLY A 7 21.23 4.21 -4.30
CA GLY A 7 22.45 4.02 -3.51
C GLY A 7 22.42 2.80 -2.58
N ALA A 8 21.52 1.84 -2.78
CA ALA A 8 21.45 0.63 -1.95
C ALA A 8 22.77 -0.15 -2.01
N LYS A 9 23.32 -0.49 -0.84
CA LYS A 9 24.60 -1.19 -0.73
C LYS A 9 24.51 -2.66 -1.14
N ASN A 10 23.33 -3.28 -0.95
CA ASN A 10 23.07 -4.69 -1.22
C ASN A 10 21.85 -4.85 -2.15
N PRO A 11 21.97 -4.52 -3.44
CA PRO A 11 20.84 -4.60 -4.38
C PRO A 11 20.38 -6.06 -4.61
N GLU A 12 21.29 -7.02 -4.64
CA GLU A 12 20.96 -8.44 -4.82
C GLU A 12 20.14 -9.02 -3.67
N ASP A 13 20.47 -8.68 -2.42
CA ASP A 13 19.68 -9.07 -1.25
C ASP A 13 18.29 -8.42 -1.29
N ALA A 14 18.20 -7.18 -1.76
CA ALA A 14 16.92 -6.50 -1.92
C ALA A 14 16.04 -7.18 -2.97
N TYR A 15 16.60 -7.59 -4.11
CA TYR A 15 15.89 -8.40 -5.09
C TYR A 15 15.46 -9.75 -4.52
N THR A 16 16.33 -10.42 -3.77
CA THR A 16 16.02 -11.69 -3.10
C THR A 16 14.84 -11.54 -2.14
N PHE A 17 14.83 -10.48 -1.33
CA PHE A 17 13.73 -10.18 -0.42
C PHE A 17 12.42 -9.86 -1.15
N ILE A 18 12.46 -9.05 -2.21
CA ILE A 18 11.29 -8.76 -3.03
C ILE A 18 10.74 -10.05 -3.64
N ASN A 19 11.59 -10.90 -4.20
CA ASN A 19 11.18 -12.19 -4.77
C ASN A 19 10.56 -13.11 -3.72
N TYR A 20 11.10 -13.13 -2.50
CA TYR A 20 10.53 -13.88 -1.38
C TYR A 20 9.11 -13.38 -1.05
N LEU A 21 8.91 -12.07 -0.91
CA LEU A 21 7.60 -11.48 -0.65
C LEU A 21 6.60 -11.66 -1.80
N LEU A 22 7.04 -11.90 -3.04
CA LEU A 22 6.14 -12.17 -4.17
C LEU A 22 5.58 -13.60 -4.15
N GLN A 23 6.05 -14.48 -3.27
CA GLN A 23 5.52 -15.83 -3.16
C GLN A 23 4.18 -15.82 -2.39
N PRO A 24 3.11 -16.45 -2.92
CA PRO A 24 1.79 -16.46 -2.27
C PRO A 24 1.80 -16.94 -0.81
N GLN A 25 2.51 -18.04 -0.55
CA GLN A 25 2.65 -18.65 0.78
C GLN A 25 3.41 -17.77 1.78
N VAL A 26 4.17 -16.78 1.29
CA VAL A 26 4.93 -15.85 2.13
C VAL A 26 4.08 -14.62 2.46
N ILE A 27 3.38 -14.05 1.46
CA ILE A 27 2.69 -12.78 1.64
C ILE A 27 1.31 -12.92 2.30
N ALA A 28 0.63 -14.06 2.15
CA ALA A 28 -0.68 -14.26 2.77
C ALA A 28 -0.64 -14.17 4.32
N PRO A 29 0.28 -14.87 5.02
CA PRO A 29 0.40 -14.71 6.47
C PRO A 29 0.78 -13.30 6.92
N VAL A 30 1.49 -12.54 6.07
CA VAL A 30 1.79 -11.12 6.34
C VAL A 30 0.49 -10.32 6.34
N SER A 31 -0.38 -10.53 5.34
CA SER A 31 -1.72 -9.92 5.29
C SER A 31 -2.55 -10.28 6.52
N ASP A 32 -2.51 -11.53 6.96
CA ASP A 32 -3.25 -11.99 8.15
C ASP A 32 -2.76 -11.31 9.42
N PHE A 33 -1.44 -11.16 9.56
CA PHE A 33 -0.84 -10.52 10.73
C PHE A 33 -1.10 -9.01 10.78
N VAL A 34 -0.95 -8.30 9.66
CA VAL A 34 -1.06 -6.83 9.63
C VAL A 34 -2.47 -6.33 9.36
N GLY A 35 -3.38 -7.20 8.91
CA GLY A 35 -4.76 -6.86 8.57
C GLY A 35 -4.94 -6.10 7.26
N TYR A 36 -3.93 -6.08 6.37
CA TYR A 36 -4.00 -5.40 5.07
C TYR A 36 -3.99 -6.38 3.89
N PRO A 37 -4.87 -6.17 2.88
CA PRO A 37 -4.77 -6.85 1.60
C PRO A 37 -3.41 -6.64 0.95
N ASN A 38 -2.87 -7.70 0.36
CA ASN A 38 -1.70 -7.63 -0.50
C ASN A 38 -2.12 -7.66 -1.98
N PRO A 39 -1.29 -7.15 -2.89
CA PRO A 39 -1.64 -7.06 -4.31
C PRO A 39 -1.38 -8.37 -5.09
N ASN A 40 -0.97 -9.46 -4.43
CA ASN A 40 -0.71 -10.73 -5.10
C ASN A 40 -2.02 -11.51 -5.27
N LYS A 41 -2.54 -11.54 -6.50
CA LYS A 41 -3.77 -12.26 -6.86
C LYS A 41 -3.74 -13.75 -6.51
N ASP A 42 -2.57 -14.39 -6.59
CA ASP A 42 -2.42 -15.83 -6.37
C ASP A 42 -2.36 -16.15 -4.87
N ALA A 43 -2.23 -15.13 -4.01
CA ALA A 43 -2.24 -15.25 -2.55
C ALA A 43 -3.63 -15.10 -1.94
N THR A 44 -4.62 -14.57 -2.68
CA THR A 44 -5.92 -14.19 -2.10
C THR A 44 -6.65 -15.36 -1.44
N GLU A 45 -6.61 -16.56 -2.03
CA GLU A 45 -7.25 -17.75 -1.43
C GLU A 45 -6.54 -18.27 -0.17
N LEU A 46 -5.28 -17.87 0.05
CA LEU A 46 -4.49 -18.26 1.22
C LEU A 46 -4.66 -17.31 2.42
N VAL A 47 -5.25 -16.13 2.20
CA VAL A 47 -5.52 -15.13 3.24
C VAL A 47 -6.72 -15.56 4.08
N ASP A 48 -6.72 -15.24 5.37
CA ASP A 48 -7.82 -15.52 6.28
C ASP A 48 -9.17 -15.07 5.69
N PRO A 49 -10.21 -15.95 5.66
CA PRO A 49 -11.55 -15.61 5.22
C PRO A 49 -12.11 -14.31 5.82
N ALA A 50 -11.81 -14.00 7.08
CA ALA A 50 -12.25 -12.78 7.75
C ALA A 50 -11.65 -11.51 7.13
N ILE A 51 -10.49 -11.62 6.48
CA ILE A 51 -9.83 -10.52 5.77
C ILE A 51 -10.24 -10.52 4.30
N ARG A 52 -10.10 -11.64 3.58
CA ARG A 52 -10.36 -11.69 2.13
C ARG A 52 -11.82 -11.49 1.74
N ASN A 53 -12.77 -11.82 2.63
CA ASN A 53 -14.20 -11.59 2.39
C ASN A 53 -14.71 -10.27 2.97
N ASN A 54 -13.85 -9.43 3.56
CA ASN A 54 -14.26 -8.16 4.12
C ASN A 54 -14.34 -7.09 3.01
N PRO A 55 -15.54 -6.58 2.68
CA PRO A 55 -15.71 -5.61 1.58
C PRO A 55 -15.10 -4.24 1.86
N ASN A 56 -14.72 -3.92 3.10
CA ASN A 56 -13.98 -2.71 3.42
C ASN A 56 -12.46 -2.84 3.18
N LEU A 57 -11.98 -4.08 3.03
CA LEU A 57 -10.58 -4.39 2.74
C LEU A 57 -10.40 -4.83 1.27
N TYR A 58 -11.28 -5.71 0.78
CA TYR A 58 -11.39 -6.12 -0.61
C TYR A 58 -12.68 -5.50 -1.20
N PRO A 59 -12.60 -4.28 -1.77
CA PRO A 59 -13.80 -3.55 -2.18
C PRO A 59 -14.55 -4.25 -3.31
N THR A 60 -15.87 -4.08 -3.33
CA THR A 60 -16.70 -4.47 -4.47
C THR A 60 -16.35 -3.62 -5.70
N ASP A 61 -16.68 -4.11 -6.90
CA ASP A 61 -16.47 -3.35 -8.14
C ASP A 61 -17.16 -1.98 -8.11
N ALA A 62 -18.37 -1.91 -7.52
CA ALA A 62 -19.11 -0.66 -7.34
C ALA A 62 -18.36 0.32 -6.42
N ALA A 63 -17.82 -0.16 -5.29
CA ALA A 63 -17.02 0.68 -4.40
C ALA A 63 -15.72 1.12 -5.09
N MET A 64 -15.04 0.20 -5.78
CA MET A 64 -13.81 0.47 -6.52
C MET A 64 -14.01 1.58 -7.57
N GLY A 65 -15.16 1.62 -8.24
CA GLY A 65 -15.52 2.67 -9.21
C GLY A 65 -15.68 4.08 -8.62
N THR A 66 -15.75 4.22 -7.30
CA THR A 66 -15.85 5.53 -6.61
C THR A 66 -14.52 6.01 -6.03
N LEU A 67 -13.49 5.16 -5.99
CA LEU A 67 -12.19 5.49 -5.42
C LEU A 67 -11.37 6.32 -6.41
N TYR A 68 -10.47 7.16 -5.88
CA TYR A 68 -9.53 7.93 -6.68
C TYR A 68 -8.12 7.83 -6.10
N THR A 69 -7.12 7.87 -6.98
CA THR A 69 -5.71 7.96 -6.58
C THR A 69 -5.28 9.41 -6.51
N LEU A 70 -4.38 9.72 -5.59
CA LEU A 70 -3.78 11.05 -5.53
C LEU A 70 -2.83 11.24 -6.71
N GLN A 71 -2.91 12.42 -7.33
CA GLN A 71 -1.96 12.87 -8.34
C GLN A 71 -0.95 13.84 -7.70
N PRO A 72 0.31 13.87 -8.17
CA PRO A 72 1.26 14.88 -7.75
C PRO A 72 0.72 16.29 -8.03
N LEU A 73 0.76 17.17 -7.03
CA LEU A 73 0.36 18.56 -7.24
C LEU A 73 1.54 19.40 -7.76
N PRO A 74 1.26 20.49 -8.51
CA PRO A 74 2.25 21.53 -8.76
C PRO A 74 2.87 22.05 -7.45
N ARG A 75 4.14 22.49 -7.51
CA ARG A 75 4.92 22.85 -6.32
C ARG A 75 4.27 23.94 -5.46
N ASP A 76 3.64 24.93 -6.09
CA ASP A 76 2.95 26.02 -5.41
C ASP A 76 1.71 25.53 -4.65
N ALA A 77 0.92 24.64 -5.25
CA ALA A 77 -0.22 23.97 -4.63
C ALA A 77 0.23 23.07 -3.46
N GLU A 78 1.33 22.31 -3.60
CA GLU A 78 1.91 21.52 -2.51
C GLU A 78 2.28 22.39 -1.29
N ARG A 79 2.92 23.54 -1.52
CA ARG A 79 3.25 24.49 -0.45
C ARG A 79 1.99 25.03 0.21
N ALA A 80 0.96 25.36 -0.57
CA ALA A 80 -0.30 25.85 -0.04
C ALA A 80 -0.98 24.77 0.84
N ARG A 81 -1.06 23.52 0.36
CA ARG A 81 -1.57 22.37 1.11
C ARG A 81 -0.81 22.18 2.44
N THR A 82 0.52 22.25 2.39
CA THR A 82 1.37 22.08 3.58
C THR A 82 1.10 23.18 4.62
N ARG A 83 1.05 24.45 4.20
CA ARG A 83 0.75 25.57 5.12
C ARG A 83 -0.65 25.45 5.72
N ALA A 84 -1.65 25.11 4.90
CA ALA A 84 -3.02 24.90 5.37
C ALA A 84 -3.07 23.79 6.41
N TRP A 85 -2.38 22.67 6.17
CA TRP A 85 -2.35 21.56 7.13
C TRP A 85 -1.61 21.90 8.42
N THR A 86 -0.49 22.60 8.34
CA THR A 86 0.21 23.10 9.55
C THR A 86 -0.72 23.98 10.38
N LYS A 87 -1.42 24.92 9.72
CA LYS A 87 -2.39 25.82 10.34
C LYS A 87 -3.51 25.05 11.06
N ILE A 88 -4.10 24.06 10.39
CA ILE A 88 -5.12 23.17 10.95
C ILE A 88 -4.58 22.46 12.21
N LYS A 89 -3.38 21.88 12.13
CA LYS A 89 -2.77 21.16 13.26
C LYS A 89 -2.38 22.07 14.42
N SER A 90 -1.96 23.30 14.17
CA SER A 90 -1.57 24.26 15.21
C SER A 90 -2.74 25.06 15.79
N GLY A 91 -3.92 25.00 15.18
CA GLY A 91 -5.09 25.78 15.61
C GLY A 91 -4.94 27.28 15.39
N THR A 92 -3.99 27.70 14.56
CA THR A 92 -3.77 29.11 14.18
C THR A 92 -4.53 29.48 12.93
#